data_AF-A0A9D5V8H6-F1
#
_entry.id   AF-A0A9D5V8H6-F1
#
_cell.length_a   1.000
_cell.length_b   1.000
_cell.length_c   1.000
_cell.angle_alpha   90.00
_cell.angle_beta   90.00
_cell.angle_gamma   90.00
#
_symmetry.space_group_name_H-M   'P 1'
#
loop_
_entity.id
_entity.type
_entity.pdbx_description
1 polymer ?
#
loop_
_entity_poly.entity_id
_entity_poly.type
_entity_poly.pdbx_seq_one_letter_code
_entity_poly.pdbx_strand_id
1 'polypeptide(L)'
;LRALQTGECVIGIEDNKPAAVKAMEAAARDDGGRIRVVRLPVMYPQGSEKQLIEVVTGRQVPSGGLPIDVGVIVHNVGTALAIRDAVREGKPLISRVVTVSGRGIQRPANLEVRIGTPVQDLVDYCGGLKPGVVKLVSGGPMMGVAIHTTRAPVVKGTSGILALLAEEVPASREQGCIRCGHCLQACPMSLMPNEMAWLARHELLDKLAEHDLFDCIECGSCSYVCPASIPLVQYFRFGKFAIRNRDQEKKKQEISRARTLAKEARVAREQEEKERKKAEMKAGMAAKKKAQVEQVPDPSAVPSVSATAPAGEAKSASVAAVPGGDDKAERAARAAKAAAAAKAAKAAKAARQAKDTE
;
A
#
# COMPACT_ATOMS: atom_id res chain seq x y z
N LEU A 1 1.13 6.49 -26.75
CA LEU A 1 0.80 7.69 -27.55
C LEU A 1 -0.70 7.98 -27.53
N ARG A 2 -1.53 7.26 -28.29
CA ARG A 2 -2.97 7.59 -28.44
C ARG A 2 -3.76 7.69 -27.13
N ALA A 3 -3.69 6.66 -26.27
CA ALA A 3 -4.46 6.62 -25.02
C ALA A 3 -4.08 7.74 -24.02
N LEU A 4 -2.84 8.22 -24.09
CA LEU A 4 -2.34 9.31 -23.23
C LEU A 4 -2.33 10.66 -23.94
N GLN A 5 -2.78 10.71 -25.20
CA GLN A 5 -2.73 11.89 -26.07
C GLN A 5 -1.33 12.56 -26.10
N THR A 6 -0.27 11.78 -26.03
CA THR A 6 1.10 12.30 -26.04
C THR A 6 1.62 12.45 -27.47
N GLY A 7 2.33 13.55 -27.74
CA GLY A 7 2.90 13.86 -29.06
C GLY A 7 4.17 13.06 -29.40
N GLU A 8 4.96 12.69 -28.39
CA GLU A 8 6.26 12.02 -28.56
C GLU A 8 6.42 10.84 -27.58
N CYS A 9 7.28 9.90 -27.94
CA CYS A 9 7.74 8.80 -27.09
C CYS A 9 9.24 8.59 -27.27
N VAL A 10 9.95 8.47 -26.15
CA VAL A 10 11.36 8.11 -26.16
C VAL A 10 11.54 6.70 -25.58
N ILE A 11 12.28 5.87 -26.29
CA ILE A 11 12.65 4.52 -25.87
C ILE A 11 14.13 4.54 -25.50
N GLY A 12 14.41 4.53 -24.20
CA GLY A 12 15.77 4.44 -23.67
C GLY A 12 16.28 3.01 -23.65
N ILE A 13 17.43 2.75 -24.28
CA ILE A 13 18.07 1.43 -24.31
C ILE A 13 19.56 1.60 -24.01
N GLU A 14 20.09 0.81 -23.09
CA GLU A 14 21.54 0.81 -22.80
C GLU A 14 22.36 0.47 -24.06
N ASP A 15 23.46 1.18 -24.27
CA ASP A 15 24.29 1.07 -25.48
C ASP A 15 24.94 -0.32 -25.68
N ASN A 16 25.11 -1.10 -24.60
CA ASN A 16 25.56 -2.49 -24.65
C ASN A 16 24.54 -3.48 -25.25
N LYS A 17 23.37 -3.02 -25.73
CA LYS A 17 22.34 -3.85 -26.37
C LYS A 17 22.13 -3.47 -27.85
N PRO A 18 23.14 -3.59 -28.72
CA PRO A 18 23.06 -3.12 -30.10
C PRO A 18 21.96 -3.84 -30.91
N ALA A 19 21.70 -5.11 -30.63
CA ALA A 19 20.63 -5.86 -31.27
C ALA A 19 19.23 -5.31 -30.92
N ALA A 20 19.01 -4.95 -29.65
CA ALA A 20 17.75 -4.35 -29.20
C ALA A 20 17.57 -2.95 -29.78
N VAL A 21 18.63 -2.14 -29.78
CA VAL A 21 18.63 -0.81 -30.41
C VAL A 21 18.24 -0.92 -31.89
N LYS A 22 18.92 -1.77 -32.66
CA LYS A 22 18.64 -1.95 -34.09
C LYS A 22 17.20 -2.42 -34.34
N ALA A 23 16.69 -3.36 -33.54
CA ALA A 23 15.32 -3.86 -33.67
C ALA A 23 14.29 -2.77 -33.38
N MET A 24 14.49 -1.98 -32.32
CA MET A 24 13.58 -0.90 -31.94
C MET A 24 13.66 0.29 -32.91
N GLU A 25 14.85 0.63 -33.40
CA GLU A 25 15.04 1.65 -34.44
C GLU A 25 14.32 1.24 -35.73
N ALA A 26 14.43 -0.03 -36.15
CA ALA A 26 13.71 -0.55 -37.31
C ALA A 26 12.19 -0.49 -37.13
N ALA A 27 11.67 -0.89 -35.96
CA ALA A 27 10.25 -0.85 -35.65
C ALA A 27 9.68 0.57 -35.55
N ALA A 28 10.50 1.58 -35.24
CA ALA A 28 10.09 2.97 -35.11
C ALA A 28 10.07 3.75 -36.43
N ARG A 29 10.64 3.20 -37.53
CA ARG A 29 10.82 3.94 -38.81
C ARG A 29 9.53 4.50 -39.37
N ASP A 30 8.44 3.74 -39.31
CA ASP A 30 7.19 4.07 -39.99
C ASP A 30 6.23 4.92 -39.15
N ASP A 31 6.62 5.32 -37.92
CA ASP A 31 5.73 6.07 -37.01
C ASP A 31 5.69 7.59 -37.29
N GLY A 32 6.36 8.06 -38.34
CA GLY A 32 6.39 9.48 -38.71
C GLY A 32 7.21 10.34 -37.73
N GLY A 33 8.21 9.75 -37.08
CA GLY A 33 9.20 10.45 -36.25
C GLY A 33 8.79 10.71 -34.79
N ARG A 34 7.60 10.30 -34.34
CA ARG A 34 7.15 10.54 -32.96
C ARG A 34 7.78 9.61 -31.93
N ILE A 35 8.27 8.44 -32.36
CA ILE A 35 9.01 7.50 -31.51
C ILE A 35 10.49 7.63 -31.81
N ARG A 36 11.29 7.98 -30.80
CA ARG A 36 12.74 8.06 -30.89
C ARG A 36 13.39 7.01 -29.98
N VAL A 37 14.38 6.30 -30.51
CA VAL A 37 15.24 5.41 -29.72
C VAL A 37 16.47 6.20 -29.27
N VAL A 38 16.74 6.20 -27.96
CA VAL A 38 17.89 6.88 -27.36
C VAL A 38 18.78 5.84 -26.70
N ARG A 39 20.07 5.86 -27.04
CA ARG A 39 21.08 5.02 -26.40
C ARG A 39 21.47 5.65 -25.07
N LEU A 40 21.50 4.84 -24.02
CA LEU A 40 21.82 5.25 -22.66
C LEU A 40 23.17 4.66 -22.22
N PRO A 41 23.97 5.37 -21.41
CA PRO A 41 25.17 4.81 -20.80
C PRO A 41 24.85 3.60 -19.93
N VAL A 42 25.75 2.61 -19.91
CA VAL A 42 25.63 1.42 -19.06
C VAL A 42 26.07 1.76 -17.64
N MET A 43 25.16 2.35 -16.88
CA MET A 43 25.42 2.76 -15.51
C MET A 43 24.20 2.47 -14.63
N TYR A 44 24.38 1.80 -13.50
CA TYR A 44 23.30 1.65 -12.52
C TYR A 44 23.21 2.91 -11.65
N PRO A 45 22.01 3.49 -11.38
CA PRO A 45 20.66 3.04 -11.75
C PRO A 45 20.01 3.89 -12.87
N GLN A 46 20.62 3.98 -14.05
CA GLN A 46 20.11 4.78 -15.17
C GLN A 46 18.66 4.46 -15.58
N GLY A 47 18.21 3.23 -15.36
CA GLY A 47 16.84 2.79 -15.64
C GLY A 47 15.79 3.17 -14.59
N SER A 48 16.17 3.87 -13.51
CA SER A 48 15.20 4.41 -12.56
C SER A 48 14.49 5.64 -13.12
N GLU A 49 13.24 5.83 -12.71
CA GLU A 49 12.32 6.78 -13.35
C GLU A 49 12.85 8.23 -13.34
N LYS A 50 13.30 8.73 -12.18
CA LYS A 50 13.81 10.10 -12.06
C LYS A 50 15.07 10.30 -12.92
N GLN A 51 16.02 9.35 -12.87
CA GLN A 51 17.28 9.38 -13.61
C GLN A 51 17.06 9.28 -15.13
N LEU A 52 16.10 8.47 -15.56
CA LEU A 52 15.76 8.33 -16.98
C LEU A 52 15.14 9.62 -17.53
N ILE A 53 14.24 10.27 -16.77
CA ILE A 53 13.63 11.55 -17.15
C ILE A 53 14.72 12.62 -17.28
N GLU A 54 15.63 12.70 -16.31
CA GLU A 54 16.70 13.68 -16.29
C GLU A 54 17.67 13.49 -17.47
N VAL A 55 18.13 12.26 -17.72
CA VAL A 55 19.06 11.99 -18.83
C VAL A 55 18.42 12.19 -20.20
N VAL A 56 17.13 11.88 -20.35
CA VAL A 56 16.44 12.02 -21.64
C VAL A 56 15.95 13.45 -21.90
N THR A 57 15.53 14.16 -20.86
CA THR A 57 14.81 15.44 -21.02
C THR A 57 15.49 16.64 -20.37
N GLY A 58 16.52 16.42 -19.54
CA GLY A 58 17.14 17.46 -18.72
C GLY A 58 16.27 17.97 -17.56
N ARG A 59 15.08 17.41 -17.36
CA ARG A 59 14.14 17.82 -16.29
C ARG A 59 14.33 16.95 -15.06
N GLN A 60 14.31 17.58 -13.89
CA GLN A 60 14.31 16.87 -12.60
C GLN A 60 12.90 16.83 -12.01
N VAL A 61 12.48 15.65 -11.55
CA VAL A 61 11.22 15.48 -10.83
C VAL A 61 11.37 16.04 -9.42
N PRO A 62 10.51 16.99 -8.98
CA PRO A 62 10.63 17.61 -7.67
C PRO A 62 10.45 16.58 -6.53
N SER A 63 10.98 16.92 -5.35
CA SER A 63 10.77 16.10 -4.14
C SER A 63 9.27 15.96 -3.86
N GLY A 64 8.84 14.72 -3.56
CA GLY A 64 7.42 14.38 -3.36
C GLY A 64 6.53 14.48 -4.61
N GLY A 65 7.06 14.98 -5.74
CA GLY A 65 6.34 15.10 -6.99
C GLY A 65 6.31 13.80 -7.79
N LEU A 66 5.48 13.81 -8.82
CA LEU A 66 5.31 12.74 -9.78
C LEU A 66 5.93 13.14 -11.14
N PRO A 67 6.33 12.16 -11.97
CA PRO A 67 6.77 12.40 -13.35
C PRO A 67 5.84 13.30 -14.17
N ILE A 68 4.53 13.22 -13.92
CA ILE A 68 3.53 14.04 -14.61
C ILE A 68 3.65 15.52 -14.28
N ASP A 69 4.22 15.88 -13.13
CA ASP A 69 4.45 17.29 -12.73
C ASP A 69 5.52 17.94 -13.62
N VAL A 70 6.37 17.13 -14.26
CA VAL A 70 7.31 17.58 -15.29
C VAL A 70 6.85 17.22 -16.70
N GLY A 71 5.60 16.79 -16.87
CA GLY A 71 4.99 16.47 -18.16
C GLY A 71 5.51 15.18 -18.81
N VAL A 72 5.96 14.21 -18.01
CA VAL A 72 6.50 12.93 -18.50
C VAL A 72 5.76 11.75 -17.86
N ILE A 73 5.59 10.68 -18.63
CA ILE A 73 5.10 9.39 -18.12
C ILE A 73 6.14 8.34 -18.49
N VAL A 74 6.60 7.59 -17.50
CA VAL A 74 7.57 6.51 -17.72
C VAL A 74 6.88 5.16 -17.57
N HIS A 75 7.14 4.27 -18.52
CA HIS A 75 6.63 2.91 -18.50
C HIS A 75 7.78 1.92 -18.69
N ASN A 76 7.78 0.88 -17.87
CA ASN A 76 8.58 -0.31 -18.14
C ASN A 76 8.07 -0.97 -19.44
N VAL A 77 8.99 -1.57 -20.22
CA VAL A 77 8.66 -2.26 -21.47
C VAL A 77 7.60 -3.36 -21.27
N GLY A 78 7.67 -4.12 -20.17
CA GLY A 78 6.68 -5.13 -19.84
C GLY A 78 5.28 -4.55 -19.58
N THR A 79 5.21 -3.34 -19.02
CA THR A 79 3.94 -2.63 -18.83
C THR A 79 3.36 -2.17 -20.16
N ALA A 80 4.19 -1.62 -21.05
CA ALA A 80 3.76 -1.21 -22.39
C ALA A 80 3.24 -2.40 -23.20
N LEU A 81 3.91 -3.56 -23.11
CA LEU A 81 3.47 -4.82 -23.71
C LEU A 81 2.11 -5.26 -23.15
N ALA A 82 1.95 -5.30 -21.82
CA ALA A 82 0.71 -5.71 -21.18
C ALA A 82 -0.47 -4.80 -21.53
N ILE A 83 -0.25 -3.48 -21.66
CA ILE A 83 -1.28 -2.54 -22.13
C ILE A 83 -1.71 -2.87 -23.56
N ARG A 84 -0.75 -3.18 -24.44
CA ARG A 84 -1.05 -3.58 -25.82
C ARG A 84 -1.90 -4.84 -25.86
N ASP A 85 -1.52 -5.87 -25.13
CA ASP A 85 -2.24 -7.16 -25.09
C ASP A 85 -3.66 -6.97 -24.53
N ALA A 86 -3.82 -6.17 -23.47
CA ALA A 86 -5.13 -5.88 -22.89
C ALA A 86 -6.05 -5.14 -23.87
N VAL A 87 -5.54 -4.14 -24.59
CA VAL A 87 -6.35 -3.31 -25.49
C VAL A 87 -6.63 -3.98 -26.83
N ARG A 88 -5.62 -4.66 -27.41
CA ARG A 88 -5.75 -5.26 -28.75
C ARG A 88 -6.30 -6.68 -28.72
N GLU A 89 -5.94 -7.45 -27.71
CA GLU A 89 -6.23 -8.89 -27.65
C GLU A 89 -7.24 -9.23 -26.55
N GLY A 90 -7.65 -8.24 -25.73
CA GLY A 90 -8.53 -8.48 -24.58
C GLY A 90 -7.88 -9.33 -23.49
N LYS A 91 -6.55 -9.49 -23.54
CA LYS A 91 -5.80 -10.38 -22.64
C LYS A 91 -5.36 -9.60 -21.40
N PRO A 92 -5.90 -9.89 -20.20
CA PRO A 92 -5.42 -9.26 -18.99
C PRO A 92 -3.98 -9.71 -18.66
N LEU A 93 -3.33 -9.05 -17.70
CA LEU A 93 -2.00 -9.44 -17.25
C LEU A 93 -2.04 -10.81 -16.55
N ILE A 94 -1.88 -11.87 -17.32
CA ILE A 94 -1.88 -13.27 -16.85
C ILE A 94 -0.49 -13.89 -16.82
N SER A 95 0.44 -13.34 -17.58
CA SER A 95 1.83 -13.80 -17.67
C SER A 95 2.82 -12.64 -17.62
N ARG A 96 4.06 -12.95 -17.26
CA ARG A 96 5.18 -12.00 -17.26
C ARG A 96 6.48 -12.72 -17.61
N VAL A 97 7.38 -12.02 -18.30
CA VAL A 97 8.75 -12.48 -18.51
C VAL A 97 9.55 -12.35 -17.21
N VAL A 98 10.10 -13.46 -16.73
CA VAL A 98 10.92 -13.57 -15.53
C VAL A 98 12.29 -14.12 -15.90
N THR A 99 13.35 -13.42 -15.49
CA THR A 99 14.73 -13.90 -15.65
C THR A 99 15.11 -14.80 -14.48
N VAL A 100 15.34 -16.08 -14.73
CA VAL A 100 15.90 -17.03 -13.76
C VAL A 100 17.40 -17.11 -13.99
N SER A 101 18.21 -16.71 -13.00
CA SER A 101 19.67 -16.59 -13.15
C SER A 101 20.42 -16.73 -11.81
N GLY A 102 21.71 -16.41 -11.81
CA GLY A 102 22.64 -16.58 -10.68
C GLY A 102 23.50 -17.84 -10.82
N ARG A 103 24.68 -17.89 -10.19
CA ARG A 103 25.57 -19.06 -10.33
C ARG A 103 24.95 -20.34 -9.80
N GLY A 104 23.98 -20.21 -8.89
CA GLY A 104 23.24 -21.28 -8.25
C GLY A 104 22.16 -21.97 -9.10
N ILE A 105 21.84 -21.51 -10.31
CA ILE A 105 20.89 -22.20 -11.20
C ILE A 105 21.63 -23.02 -12.27
N GLN A 106 21.11 -24.20 -12.59
CA GLN A 106 21.73 -25.08 -13.60
C GLN A 106 21.68 -24.49 -15.00
N ARG A 107 20.49 -24.05 -15.45
CA ARG A 107 20.27 -23.48 -16.77
C ARG A 107 19.54 -22.13 -16.67
N PRO A 108 20.27 -20.99 -16.62
CA PRO A 108 19.67 -19.67 -16.64
C PRO A 108 18.81 -19.45 -17.89
N ALA A 109 17.67 -18.77 -17.73
CA ALA A 109 16.74 -18.50 -18.84
C ALA A 109 15.84 -17.29 -18.56
N ASN A 110 15.33 -16.68 -19.63
CA ASN A 110 14.20 -15.76 -19.56
C ASN A 110 12.94 -16.56 -19.92
N LEU A 111 11.97 -16.60 -19.00
CA LEU A 111 10.77 -17.43 -19.13
C LEU A 111 9.52 -16.56 -19.14
N GLU A 112 8.58 -16.81 -20.04
CA GLU A 112 7.22 -16.29 -19.89
C GLU A 112 6.43 -17.19 -18.94
N VAL A 113 6.02 -16.64 -17.81
CA VAL A 113 5.46 -17.41 -16.69
C VAL A 113 4.11 -16.85 -16.28
N ARG A 114 3.15 -17.74 -15.99
CA ARG A 114 1.84 -17.32 -15.46
C ARG A 114 1.96 -16.74 -14.05
N ILE A 115 1.25 -15.66 -13.78
CA ILE A 115 1.16 -15.10 -12.43
C ILE A 115 0.52 -16.15 -11.50
N GLY A 116 1.12 -16.35 -10.33
CA GLY A 116 0.75 -17.37 -9.37
C GLY A 116 1.60 -18.64 -9.44
N THR A 117 2.36 -18.86 -10.53
CA THR A 117 3.25 -20.02 -10.66
C THR A 117 4.27 -20.02 -9.51
N PRO A 118 4.45 -21.13 -8.76
CA PRO A 118 5.48 -21.23 -7.74
C PRO A 118 6.88 -21.03 -8.32
N VAL A 119 7.78 -20.38 -7.58
CA VAL A 119 9.20 -20.25 -7.97
C VAL A 119 9.86 -21.62 -8.16
N GLN A 120 9.40 -22.64 -7.44
CA GLN A 120 9.86 -24.02 -7.59
C GLN A 120 9.75 -24.51 -9.03
N ASP A 121 8.61 -24.29 -9.70
CA ASP A 121 8.39 -24.75 -11.07
C ASP A 121 9.39 -24.11 -12.05
N LEU A 122 9.75 -22.84 -11.83
CA LEU A 122 10.75 -22.14 -12.64
C LEU A 122 12.14 -22.72 -12.41
N VAL A 123 12.47 -23.00 -11.16
CA VAL A 123 13.74 -23.63 -10.77
C VAL A 123 13.86 -25.02 -11.40
N ASP A 124 12.81 -25.82 -11.32
CA ASP A 124 12.76 -27.18 -11.89
C ASP A 124 12.88 -27.15 -13.41
N TYR A 125 12.17 -26.24 -14.08
CA TYR A 125 12.30 -26.01 -15.53
C TYR A 125 13.75 -25.64 -15.93
N CYS A 126 14.42 -24.86 -15.08
CA CYS A 126 15.82 -24.48 -15.22
C CYS A 126 16.81 -25.57 -14.79
N GLY A 127 16.36 -26.79 -14.51
CA GLY A 127 17.21 -27.94 -14.16
C GLY A 127 17.56 -28.06 -12.69
N GLY A 128 16.92 -27.27 -11.82
CA GLY A 128 17.13 -27.29 -10.38
C GLY A 128 18.21 -26.32 -9.89
N LEU A 129 18.37 -26.28 -8.56
CA LEU A 129 19.42 -25.53 -7.88
C LEU A 129 20.72 -26.35 -7.84
N LYS A 130 21.85 -25.69 -8.01
CA LYS A 130 23.17 -26.28 -7.75
C LYS A 130 23.37 -26.47 -6.24
N PRO A 131 24.23 -27.42 -5.83
CA PRO A 131 24.68 -27.53 -4.45
C PRO A 131 25.29 -26.21 -3.96
N GLY A 132 25.07 -25.85 -2.69
CA GLY A 132 25.67 -24.67 -2.07
C GLY A 132 24.95 -23.34 -2.33
N VAL A 133 23.74 -23.36 -2.88
CA VAL A 133 22.86 -22.16 -2.91
C VAL A 133 22.50 -21.77 -1.47
N VAL A 134 22.85 -20.54 -1.09
CA VAL A 134 22.59 -20.00 0.25
C VAL A 134 21.47 -18.98 0.26
N LYS A 135 21.13 -18.40 -0.91
CA LYS A 135 20.16 -17.32 -1.00
C LYS A 135 19.41 -17.33 -2.32
N LEU A 136 18.09 -17.25 -2.22
CA LEU A 136 17.21 -16.98 -3.34
C LEU A 136 16.69 -15.56 -3.24
N VAL A 137 16.70 -14.81 -4.34
CA VAL A 137 16.25 -13.42 -4.40
C VAL A 137 15.19 -13.29 -5.48
N SER A 138 14.02 -12.74 -5.12
CA SER A 138 13.00 -12.30 -6.06
C SER A 138 13.26 -10.85 -6.47
N GLY A 139 13.59 -10.63 -7.73
CA GLY A 139 14.00 -9.35 -8.31
C GLY A 139 15.46 -9.37 -8.78
N GLY A 140 16.07 -8.18 -8.86
CA GLY A 140 17.49 -8.02 -9.21
C GLY A 140 18.42 -8.12 -7.99
N PRO A 141 19.75 -8.13 -8.20
CA PRO A 141 20.74 -8.30 -7.13
C PRO A 141 20.74 -7.13 -6.14
N MET A 142 20.37 -5.93 -6.60
CA MET A 142 20.39 -4.70 -5.79
C MET A 142 19.10 -4.49 -4.99
N MET A 143 17.96 -4.49 -5.68
CA MET A 143 16.66 -4.13 -5.08
C MET A 143 15.82 -5.34 -4.64
N GLY A 144 16.19 -6.54 -5.07
CA GLY A 144 15.43 -7.75 -4.86
C GLY A 144 15.28 -8.13 -3.39
N VAL A 145 14.27 -8.96 -3.11
CA VAL A 145 13.95 -9.42 -1.76
C VAL A 145 14.34 -10.88 -1.63
N ALA A 146 15.04 -11.23 -0.55
CA ALA A 146 15.35 -12.62 -0.26
C ALA A 146 14.05 -13.39 0.00
N ILE A 147 13.89 -14.54 -0.66
CA ILE A 147 12.76 -15.45 -0.43
C ILE A 147 13.24 -16.65 0.37
N HIS A 148 12.45 -17.05 1.36
CA HIS A 148 12.77 -18.17 2.25
C HIS A 148 12.21 -19.51 1.75
N THR A 149 11.33 -19.48 0.74
CA THR A 149 10.70 -20.67 0.18
C THR A 149 10.51 -20.51 -1.32
N THR A 150 10.80 -21.59 -2.06
CA THR A 150 10.50 -21.72 -3.50
C THR A 150 9.01 -21.87 -3.78
N ARG A 151 8.18 -22.07 -2.75
CA ARG A 151 6.71 -22.07 -2.88
C ARG A 151 6.12 -20.68 -3.05
N ALA A 152 6.93 -19.62 -2.91
CA ALA A 152 6.48 -18.26 -3.15
C ALA A 152 5.96 -18.13 -4.59
N PRO A 153 4.83 -17.46 -4.82
CA PRO A 153 4.29 -17.30 -6.16
C PRO A 153 5.02 -16.20 -6.92
N VAL A 154 5.16 -16.39 -8.23
CA VAL A 154 5.49 -15.32 -9.16
C VAL A 154 4.33 -14.32 -9.19
N VAL A 155 4.61 -13.05 -8.92
CA VAL A 155 3.62 -11.97 -8.93
C VAL A 155 3.94 -10.94 -10.02
N LYS A 156 3.04 -9.99 -10.26
CA LYS A 156 3.22 -8.94 -11.29
C LYS A 156 4.54 -8.15 -11.17
N GLY A 157 5.09 -8.07 -9.96
CA GLY A 157 6.36 -7.39 -9.66
C GLY A 157 7.61 -8.28 -9.77
N THR A 158 7.46 -9.58 -9.98
CA THR A 158 8.59 -10.50 -10.10
C THR A 158 9.23 -10.30 -11.48
N SER A 159 10.38 -9.63 -11.52
CA SER A 159 11.18 -9.45 -12.75
C SER A 159 12.23 -10.54 -12.93
N GLY A 160 12.67 -11.18 -11.86
CA GLY A 160 13.66 -12.24 -11.90
C GLY A 160 13.70 -13.06 -10.62
N ILE A 161 14.36 -14.21 -10.70
CA ILE A 161 14.71 -15.09 -9.59
C ILE A 161 16.22 -15.34 -9.68
N LEU A 162 16.95 -14.95 -8.64
CA LEU A 162 18.40 -15.15 -8.56
C LEU A 162 18.73 -16.19 -7.50
N ALA A 163 19.46 -17.22 -7.91
CA ALA A 163 20.03 -18.23 -7.02
C ALA A 163 21.52 -17.95 -6.80
N LEU A 164 21.86 -17.53 -5.59
CA LEU A 164 23.21 -17.09 -5.23
C LEU A 164 23.93 -18.14 -4.39
N LEU A 165 25.20 -18.38 -4.74
CA LEU A 165 26.13 -19.19 -3.96
C LEU A 165 26.76 -18.37 -2.84
N ALA A 166 27.40 -19.03 -1.87
CA ALA A 166 28.03 -18.37 -0.71
C ALA A 166 29.06 -17.30 -1.11
N GLU A 167 29.81 -17.54 -2.18
CA GLU A 167 30.81 -16.60 -2.73
C GLU A 167 30.21 -15.30 -3.30
N GLU A 168 28.93 -15.31 -3.69
CA GLU A 168 28.23 -14.15 -4.26
C GLU A 168 27.54 -13.31 -3.18
N VAL A 169 27.45 -13.85 -1.97
CA VAL A 169 26.84 -13.17 -0.83
C VAL A 169 27.97 -12.64 0.05
N PRO A 170 28.03 -11.31 0.31
CA PRO A 170 29.02 -10.76 1.20
C PRO A 170 29.02 -11.51 2.54
N ALA A 171 30.13 -12.17 2.86
CA ALA A 171 30.32 -12.88 4.12
C ALA A 171 30.57 -11.91 5.30
N SER A 172 30.82 -10.64 4.98
CA SER A 172 31.10 -9.59 5.95
C SER A 172 29.88 -9.30 6.81
N ARG A 173 30.06 -9.46 8.13
CA ARG A 173 29.13 -8.92 9.11
C ARG A 173 29.17 -7.40 9.04
N GLU A 174 28.03 -6.79 9.32
CA GLU A 174 27.93 -5.35 9.48
C GLU A 174 28.97 -4.84 10.50
N GLN A 175 29.72 -3.80 10.13
CA GLN A 175 30.68 -3.11 10.98
C GLN A 175 30.25 -1.66 11.26
N GLY A 176 30.94 -1.00 12.18
CA GLY A 176 30.74 0.42 12.48
C GLY A 176 31.06 1.32 11.28
N CYS A 177 30.27 2.38 11.10
CA CYS A 177 30.52 3.36 10.03
C CYS A 177 31.83 4.12 10.27
N ILE A 178 32.77 4.02 9.32
CA ILE A 178 34.06 4.74 9.34
C ILE A 178 34.02 6.13 8.69
N ARG A 179 32.84 6.61 8.30
CA ARG A 179 32.61 7.92 7.64
C ARG A 179 33.47 8.18 6.38
N CYS A 180 33.71 7.15 5.58
CA CYS A 180 34.50 7.25 4.33
C CYS A 180 33.87 8.09 3.21
N GLY A 181 32.58 8.43 3.27
CA GLY A 181 31.91 9.25 2.24
C GLY A 181 31.48 8.52 0.96
N HIS A 182 31.89 7.25 0.73
CA HIS A 182 31.55 6.53 -0.51
C HIS A 182 30.04 6.45 -0.79
N CYS A 183 29.23 6.29 0.26
CA CYS A 183 27.78 6.21 0.12
C CYS A 183 27.15 7.53 -0.36
N LEU A 184 27.74 8.69 -0.05
CA LEU A 184 27.29 9.99 -0.56
C LEU A 184 27.63 10.09 -2.04
N GLN A 185 28.87 9.78 -2.41
CA GLN A 185 29.34 9.82 -3.81
C GLN A 185 28.56 8.88 -4.74
N ALA A 186 28.17 7.71 -4.24
CA ALA A 186 27.42 6.72 -5.01
C ALA A 186 25.90 6.98 -5.03
N CYS A 187 25.39 7.96 -4.28
CA CYS A 187 23.95 8.22 -4.22
C CYS A 187 23.49 9.02 -5.45
N PRO A 188 22.64 8.46 -6.32
CA PRO A 188 22.18 9.15 -7.52
C PRO A 188 21.12 10.23 -7.22
N MET A 189 20.71 10.35 -5.95
CA MET A 189 19.76 11.35 -5.46
C MET A 189 20.46 12.42 -4.61
N SER A 190 21.80 12.37 -4.51
CA SER A 190 22.60 13.30 -3.70
C SER A 190 22.17 13.41 -2.23
N LEU A 191 21.69 12.30 -1.65
CA LEU A 191 21.27 12.23 -0.25
C LEU A 191 22.48 12.03 0.67
N MET A 192 22.21 11.96 1.99
CA MET A 192 23.19 11.65 3.05
C MET A 192 22.94 10.26 3.68
N PRO A 193 23.24 9.14 2.99
CA PRO A 193 22.86 7.80 3.46
C PRO A 193 23.42 7.41 4.83
N ASN A 194 24.64 7.85 5.15
CA ASN A 194 25.29 7.57 6.43
C ASN A 194 24.50 8.14 7.61
N GLU A 195 24.04 9.40 7.50
CA GLU A 195 23.28 10.09 8.54
C GLU A 195 21.86 9.55 8.64
N MET A 196 21.20 9.38 7.49
CA MET A 196 19.88 8.76 7.42
C MET A 196 19.87 7.37 8.08
N ALA A 197 20.91 6.56 7.87
CA ALA A 197 20.97 5.23 8.47
C ALA A 197 21.21 5.30 9.98
N TRP A 198 22.00 6.26 10.45
CA TRP A 198 22.18 6.50 11.88
C TRP A 198 20.86 6.92 12.55
N LEU A 199 20.12 7.86 11.94
CA LEU A 199 18.81 8.31 12.42
C LEU A 199 17.79 7.16 12.43
N ALA A 200 17.75 6.35 11.38
CA ALA A 200 16.87 5.19 11.27
C ALA A 200 17.17 4.12 12.33
N ARG A 201 18.45 3.86 12.65
CA ARG A 201 18.85 2.91 13.70
C ARG A 201 18.41 3.33 15.09
N HIS A 202 18.37 4.64 15.36
CA HIS A 202 17.95 5.19 16.65
C HIS A 202 16.46 5.55 16.67
N GLU A 203 15.70 5.14 15.65
CA GLU A 203 14.25 5.41 15.52
C GLU A 203 13.89 6.90 15.64
N LEU A 204 14.80 7.79 15.25
CA LEU A 204 14.59 9.25 15.22
C LEU A 204 13.80 9.64 13.97
N LEU A 205 12.54 9.20 13.89
CA LEU A 205 11.73 9.23 12.68
C LEU A 205 11.43 10.65 12.15
N ASP A 206 11.27 11.64 13.04
CA ASP A 206 10.98 13.02 12.63
C ASP A 206 12.19 13.65 11.93
N LYS A 207 13.36 13.57 12.58
CA LYS A 207 14.62 13.98 11.95
C LYS A 207 14.89 13.19 10.67
N LEU A 208 14.65 11.88 10.67
CA LEU A 208 14.85 11.06 9.47
C LEU A 208 13.98 11.55 8.29
N ALA A 209 12.75 12.00 8.56
CA ALA A 209 11.88 12.57 7.54
C ALA A 209 12.41 13.92 7.00
N GLU A 210 13.03 14.74 7.86
CA GLU A 210 13.68 16.00 7.48
C GLU A 210 14.91 15.79 6.58
N HIS A 211 15.51 14.60 6.58
CA HIS A 211 16.62 14.22 5.71
C HIS A 211 16.18 13.60 4.36
N ASP A 212 15.05 14.07 3.81
CA ASP A 212 14.54 13.68 2.49
C ASP A 212 14.45 12.16 2.25
N LEU A 213 14.15 11.39 3.31
CA LEU A 213 14.08 9.93 3.24
C LEU A 213 13.18 9.42 2.12
N PHE A 214 12.10 10.14 1.83
CA PHE A 214 11.14 9.76 0.80
C PHE A 214 11.65 9.95 -0.63
N ASP A 215 12.71 10.72 -0.84
CA ASP A 215 13.39 10.82 -2.14
C ASP A 215 14.33 9.66 -2.43
N CYS A 216 14.71 8.88 -1.42
CA CYS A 216 15.49 7.68 -1.62
C CYS A 216 14.75 6.70 -2.53
N ILE A 217 15.35 6.31 -3.66
CA ILE A 217 14.75 5.33 -4.60
C ILE A 217 15.06 3.87 -4.24
N GLU A 218 15.72 3.61 -3.11
CA GLU A 218 16.08 2.26 -2.63
C GLU A 218 16.92 1.43 -3.63
N CYS A 219 17.74 2.11 -4.43
CA CYS A 219 18.58 1.47 -5.45
C CYS A 219 19.72 0.62 -4.88
N GLY A 220 20.17 0.86 -3.66
CA GLY A 220 21.20 0.02 -3.03
C GLY A 220 22.64 0.32 -3.45
N SER A 221 22.88 1.31 -4.32
CA SER A 221 24.24 1.75 -4.68
C SER A 221 25.06 2.07 -3.43
N CYS A 222 24.46 2.78 -2.46
CA CYS A 222 25.12 3.15 -1.21
C CYS A 222 25.48 1.94 -0.32
N SER A 223 24.62 0.91 -0.27
CA SER A 223 24.89 -0.31 0.49
C SER A 223 25.97 -1.15 -0.16
N TYR A 224 25.98 -1.21 -1.49
CA TYR A 224 26.95 -1.98 -2.26
C TYR A 224 28.38 -1.44 -2.14
N VAL A 225 28.56 -0.11 -2.17
CA VAL A 225 29.90 0.51 -2.07
C VAL A 225 30.41 0.64 -0.62
N CYS A 226 29.60 0.26 0.38
CA CYS A 226 29.94 0.46 1.78
C CYS A 226 31.00 -0.55 2.24
N PRO A 227 32.23 -0.12 2.61
CA PRO A 227 33.26 -1.03 3.07
C PRO A 227 32.90 -1.71 4.41
N ALA A 228 32.10 -1.04 5.24
CA ALA A 228 31.60 -1.57 6.51
C ALA A 228 30.40 -2.53 6.34
N SER A 229 29.98 -2.82 5.10
CA SER A 229 28.86 -3.72 4.79
C SER A 229 27.56 -3.34 5.51
N ILE A 230 27.32 -2.04 5.68
CA ILE A 230 26.12 -1.52 6.34
C ILE A 230 24.91 -1.71 5.42
N PRO A 231 23.82 -2.35 5.89
CA PRO A 231 22.59 -2.54 5.12
C PRO A 231 21.74 -1.25 5.07
N LEU A 232 22.28 -0.19 4.45
CA LEU A 232 21.68 1.15 4.42
C LEU A 232 20.23 1.13 3.88
N VAL A 233 19.98 0.45 2.77
CA VAL A 233 18.63 0.39 2.16
C VAL A 233 17.61 -0.29 3.08
N GLN A 234 18.02 -1.29 3.84
CA GLN A 234 17.15 -1.98 4.79
C GLN A 234 16.70 -1.02 5.90
N TYR A 235 17.60 -0.17 6.41
CA TYR A 235 17.23 0.88 7.36
C TYR A 235 16.31 1.93 6.73
N PHE A 236 16.52 2.32 5.48
CA PHE A 236 15.65 3.28 4.81
C PHE A 236 14.24 2.72 4.58
N ARG A 237 14.15 1.44 4.17
CA ARG A 237 12.87 0.73 4.05
C ARG A 237 12.15 0.67 5.39
N PHE A 238 12.87 0.35 6.46
CA PHE A 238 12.33 0.38 7.82
C PHE A 238 11.82 1.77 8.19
N GLY A 239 12.65 2.82 8.02
CA GLY A 239 12.27 4.20 8.34
C GLY A 239 11.03 4.67 7.57
N LYS A 240 10.97 4.43 6.26
CA LYS A 240 9.78 4.76 5.44
C LYS A 240 8.55 4.01 5.90
N PHE A 241 8.68 2.73 6.22
CA PHE A 241 7.58 1.91 6.72
C PHE A 241 7.08 2.41 8.07
N ALA A 242 7.99 2.70 9.00
CA ALA A 242 7.69 3.22 10.33
C ALA A 242 6.95 4.57 10.27
N ILE A 243 7.46 5.52 9.47
CA ILE A 243 6.82 6.82 9.27
C ILE A 243 5.43 6.65 8.63
N ARG A 244 5.32 5.86 7.55
CA ARG A 244 4.03 5.63 6.88
C ARG A 244 2.99 5.01 7.83
N ASN A 245 3.38 4.04 8.64
CA ASN A 245 2.47 3.41 9.61
C ASN A 245 2.02 4.40 10.68
N ARG A 246 2.95 5.20 11.21
CA ARG A 246 2.66 6.25 12.17
C ARG A 246 1.67 7.26 11.60
N ASP A 247 1.87 7.70 10.37
CA ASP A 247 1.00 8.68 9.71
C ASP A 247 -0.38 8.09 9.38
N GLN A 248 -0.44 6.82 8.98
CA GLN A 248 -1.71 6.12 8.79
C GLN A 248 -2.49 5.98 10.10
N GLU A 249 -1.81 5.69 11.21
CA GLU A 249 -2.45 5.57 12.51
C GLU A 249 -2.95 6.93 13.01
N LYS A 250 -2.15 8.00 12.86
CA LYS A 250 -2.58 9.39 13.13
C LYS A 250 -3.84 9.74 12.33
N LYS A 251 -3.85 9.48 11.01
CA LYS A 251 -5.03 9.72 10.15
C LYS A 251 -6.25 8.94 10.61
N LYS A 252 -6.10 7.67 11.01
CA LYS A 252 -7.21 6.87 11.55
C LYS A 252 -7.75 7.45 12.85
N GLN A 253 -6.86 7.90 13.74
CA GLN A 253 -7.24 8.54 15.01
C GLN A 253 -7.96 9.86 14.76
N GLU A 254 -7.49 10.68 13.82
CA GLU A 254 -8.14 11.93 13.40
C GLU A 254 -9.53 11.68 12.83
N ILE A 255 -9.67 10.71 11.91
CA ILE A 255 -10.97 10.31 11.34
C ILE A 255 -11.91 9.80 12.45
N SER A 256 -11.42 8.99 13.37
CA SER A 256 -12.22 8.49 14.49
C SER A 256 -12.66 9.62 15.42
N ARG A 257 -11.75 10.55 15.76
CA ARG A 257 -12.05 11.72 16.59
C ARG A 257 -13.08 12.63 15.92
N ALA A 258 -12.92 12.90 14.62
CA ALA A 258 -13.88 13.68 13.84
C ALA A 258 -15.28 13.05 13.82
N ARG A 259 -15.36 11.71 13.70
CA ARG A 259 -16.63 10.97 13.77
C ARG A 259 -17.29 11.06 15.15
N THR A 260 -16.51 10.96 16.23
CA THR A 260 -17.01 11.09 17.60
C THR A 260 -17.55 12.50 17.84
N LEU A 261 -16.77 13.53 17.51
CA LEU A 261 -17.19 14.93 17.63
C LEU A 261 -18.45 15.24 16.81
N ALA A 262 -18.55 14.72 15.58
CA ALA A 262 -19.74 14.89 14.75
C ALA A 262 -20.98 14.21 15.34
N LYS A 263 -20.82 13.05 16.00
CA LYS A 263 -21.92 12.35 16.70
C LYS A 263 -22.36 13.14 17.93
N GLU A 264 -21.43 13.62 18.74
CA GLU A 264 -21.71 14.42 19.93
C GLU A 264 -22.45 15.71 19.55
N ALA A 265 -21.99 16.42 18.53
CA ALA A 265 -22.66 17.62 18.01
C ALA A 265 -24.08 17.33 17.50
N ARG A 266 -24.31 16.18 16.86
CA ARG A 266 -25.66 15.76 16.43
C ARG A 266 -26.58 15.51 17.62
N VAL A 267 -26.11 14.76 18.62
CA VAL A 267 -26.88 14.45 19.83
C VAL A 267 -27.21 15.71 20.62
N ALA A 268 -26.26 16.65 20.75
CA ALA A 268 -26.48 17.94 21.41
C ALA A 268 -27.60 18.74 20.71
N ARG A 269 -27.57 18.86 19.37
CA ARG A 269 -28.64 19.53 18.61
C ARG A 269 -30.01 18.87 18.80
N GLU A 270 -30.06 17.53 18.80
CA GLU A 270 -31.29 16.78 19.05
C GLU A 270 -31.81 16.98 20.48
N GLN A 271 -30.93 17.13 21.47
CA GLN A 271 -31.29 17.43 22.86
C GLN A 271 -31.80 18.86 23.02
N GLU A 272 -31.10 19.85 22.48
CA GLU A 272 -31.51 21.26 22.47
C GLU A 272 -32.88 21.43 21.79
N GLU A 273 -33.13 20.75 20.67
CA GLU A 273 -34.42 20.80 19.99
C GLU A 273 -35.54 20.17 20.84
N LYS A 274 -35.26 19.03 21.50
CA LYS A 274 -36.20 18.39 22.44
C LYS A 274 -36.49 19.28 23.64
N GLU A 275 -35.49 19.96 24.19
CA GLU A 275 -35.64 20.89 25.31
C GLU A 275 -36.43 22.13 24.91
N ARG A 276 -36.16 22.70 23.73
CA ARG A 276 -36.93 23.82 23.17
C ARG A 276 -38.40 23.44 22.96
N LYS A 277 -38.68 22.29 22.34
CA LYS A 277 -40.05 21.76 22.17
C LYS A 277 -40.75 21.53 23.51
N LYS A 278 -40.05 21.01 24.52
CA LYS A 278 -40.59 20.84 25.89
C LYS A 278 -40.88 22.19 26.56
N ALA A 279 -40.00 23.17 26.41
CA ALA A 279 -40.19 24.52 26.94
C ALA A 279 -41.38 25.23 26.28
N GLU A 280 -41.50 25.16 24.95
CA GLU A 280 -42.63 25.67 24.18
C GLU A 280 -43.95 25.01 24.60
N MET A 281 -43.99 23.68 24.76
CA MET A 281 -45.18 22.97 25.24
C MET A 281 -45.55 23.40 26.67
N LYS A 282 -44.59 23.52 27.59
CA LYS A 282 -44.85 24.01 28.95
C LYS A 282 -45.35 25.45 28.96
N ALA A 283 -44.77 26.33 28.15
CA ALA A 283 -45.21 27.72 28.01
C ALA A 283 -46.63 27.80 27.41
N GLY A 284 -46.94 27.00 26.38
CA GLY A 284 -48.27 26.91 25.78
C GLY A 284 -49.33 26.35 26.74
N MET A 285 -48.98 25.35 27.56
CA MET A 285 -49.86 24.84 28.62
C MET A 285 -50.07 25.87 29.72
N ALA A 286 -49.03 26.63 30.13
CA ALA A 286 -49.16 27.70 31.11
C ALA A 286 -49.99 28.89 30.58
N ALA A 287 -49.86 29.23 29.30
CA ALA A 287 -50.68 30.24 28.63
C ALA A 287 -52.15 29.81 28.52
N LYS A 288 -52.43 28.54 28.17
CA LYS A 288 -53.79 27.98 28.21
C LYS A 288 -54.38 27.95 29.63
N LYS A 289 -53.55 27.66 30.64
CA LYS A 289 -53.97 27.66 32.06
C LYS A 289 -54.25 29.08 32.57
N LYS A 290 -53.56 30.10 32.05
CA LYS A 290 -53.88 31.52 32.30
C LYS A 290 -55.14 31.98 31.56
N ALA A 291 -55.36 31.54 30.33
CA ALA A 291 -56.57 31.84 29.56
C ALA A 291 -57.85 31.17 30.13
N GLN A 292 -57.73 30.03 30.84
CA GLN A 292 -58.85 29.38 31.53
C GLN A 292 -59.23 30.02 32.89
N VAL A 293 -58.44 30.98 33.41
CA VAL A 293 -58.78 31.72 34.65
C VAL A 293 -59.64 32.96 34.34
N GLU A 294 -59.85 33.30 33.07
CA GLU A 294 -60.55 34.52 32.64
C GLU A 294 -61.95 34.27 32.03
N GLN A 295 -62.52 33.06 32.21
CA GLN A 295 -63.92 32.78 31.86
C GLN A 295 -64.69 32.22 33.05
N VAL A 296 -65.53 33.06 33.65
CA VAL A 296 -66.65 32.65 34.51
C VAL A 296 -67.95 32.91 33.75
N PRO A 297 -68.80 31.90 33.53
CA PRO A 297 -70.23 32.14 33.37
C PRO A 297 -71.05 31.52 34.52
N ASP A 298 -72.07 32.28 34.90
CA ASP A 298 -73.12 32.11 35.91
C ASP A 298 -74.00 30.85 35.70
N PRO A 299 -74.59 30.20 36.74
CA PRO A 299 -75.27 28.91 36.61
C PRO A 299 -76.80 29.03 36.58
N SER A 300 -77.46 28.34 35.64
CA SER A 300 -78.81 27.82 35.88
C SER A 300 -79.17 26.61 34.99
N ALA A 301 -80.02 25.75 35.55
CA ALA A 301 -80.82 24.65 34.98
C ALA A 301 -80.25 23.21 34.96
N VAL A 302 -81.02 22.35 35.63
CA VAL A 302 -80.98 20.87 35.76
C VAL A 302 -81.83 20.19 34.65
N PRO A 303 -81.95 18.84 34.58
CA PRO A 303 -81.04 17.88 33.95
C PRO A 303 -81.76 17.06 32.83
N SER A 304 -81.07 16.20 32.07
CA SER A 304 -81.71 14.97 31.54
C SER A 304 -80.74 13.93 30.97
N VAL A 305 -80.96 12.71 31.48
CA VAL A 305 -80.80 11.35 30.92
C VAL A 305 -80.18 11.16 29.52
N SER A 306 -79.27 10.20 29.40
CA SER A 306 -79.61 8.84 28.92
C SER A 306 -78.35 8.01 28.66
N ALA A 307 -78.44 6.74 29.07
CA ALA A 307 -77.47 5.69 28.82
C ALA A 307 -77.52 5.21 27.37
N THR A 308 -76.38 4.80 26.80
CA THR A 308 -76.22 3.49 26.12
C THR A 308 -74.78 3.29 25.65
N ALA A 309 -74.17 2.18 26.08
CA ALA A 309 -73.25 1.41 25.23
C ALA A 309 -74.10 0.61 24.22
N PRO A 310 -73.57 0.14 23.08
CA PRO A 310 -72.78 -1.09 23.12
C PRO A 310 -71.65 -1.20 22.08
N ALA A 311 -70.99 -2.34 22.19
CA ALA A 311 -69.84 -2.86 21.45
C ALA A 311 -70.14 -3.41 20.04
N GLY A 312 -69.07 -3.76 19.33
CA GLY A 312 -69.01 -4.63 18.14
C GLY A 312 -68.28 -3.96 16.97
N GLU A 313 -67.42 -4.57 16.14
CA GLU A 313 -66.87 -5.92 15.91
C GLU A 313 -65.60 -5.69 15.03
N ALA A 314 -64.43 -6.28 15.36
CA ALA A 314 -63.83 -7.48 14.76
C ALA A 314 -63.39 -7.44 13.27
N LYS A 315 -62.05 -7.62 13.08
CA LYS A 315 -61.31 -8.30 11.97
C LYS A 315 -61.38 -7.64 10.57
N SER A 316 -60.35 -7.62 9.72
CA SER A 316 -59.00 -8.17 9.57
C SER A 316 -58.34 -7.33 8.45
N ALA A 317 -57.02 -7.17 8.34
CA ALA A 317 -56.16 -8.08 7.59
C ALA A 317 -54.68 -7.71 7.77
N SER A 318 -53.88 -8.75 7.93
CA SER A 318 -52.43 -8.81 8.03
C SER A 318 -51.72 -8.56 6.70
N VAL A 319 -50.52 -7.98 6.76
CA VAL A 319 -49.42 -8.37 5.85
C VAL A 319 -48.13 -8.57 6.66
N ALA A 320 -47.64 -9.79 6.52
CA ALA A 320 -46.43 -10.46 7.00
C ALA A 320 -45.23 -9.63 7.51
N ALA A 321 -44.83 -9.94 8.74
CA ALA A 321 -43.47 -9.79 9.26
C ALA A 321 -42.67 -11.09 9.03
N VAL A 322 -41.39 -10.97 8.68
CA VAL A 322 -40.40 -12.06 8.71
C VAL A 322 -39.45 -11.79 9.88
N PRO A 323 -39.33 -12.70 10.88
CA PRO A 323 -38.37 -12.59 11.97
C PRO A 323 -37.08 -13.35 11.63
N GLY A 324 -35.94 -12.92 12.19
CA GLY A 324 -34.69 -13.65 12.04
C GLY A 324 -33.46 -12.83 12.41
N GLY A 325 -33.41 -12.38 13.66
CA GLY A 325 -32.20 -11.83 14.26
C GLY A 325 -31.56 -12.91 15.11
N ASP A 326 -30.40 -13.39 14.67
CA ASP A 326 -29.42 -14.08 15.52
C ASP A 326 -28.06 -13.37 15.39
N ASP A 327 -27.68 -12.78 16.53
CA ASP A 327 -26.35 -12.90 17.09
C ASP A 327 -25.19 -12.03 16.61
N LYS A 328 -25.36 -10.73 16.84
CA LYS A 328 -24.23 -9.82 17.12
C LYS A 328 -23.49 -10.21 18.42
N ALA A 329 -24.20 -10.78 19.39
CA ALA A 329 -23.64 -11.23 20.67
C ALA A 329 -22.80 -12.51 20.51
N GLU A 330 -23.29 -13.52 19.78
CA GLU A 330 -22.51 -14.74 19.53
C GLU A 330 -21.28 -14.49 18.64
N ARG A 331 -21.36 -13.57 17.65
CA ARG A 331 -20.18 -13.14 16.87
C ARG A 331 -19.13 -12.45 17.75
N ALA A 332 -19.56 -11.61 18.69
CA ALA A 332 -18.66 -10.97 19.64
C ALA A 332 -18.03 -11.99 20.60
N ALA A 333 -18.80 -12.98 21.05
CA ALA A 333 -18.31 -14.07 21.91
C ALA A 333 -17.30 -14.97 21.18
N ARG A 334 -17.56 -15.34 19.91
CA ARG A 334 -16.61 -16.09 19.08
C ARG A 334 -15.32 -15.32 18.82
N ALA A 335 -15.41 -14.01 18.56
CA ALA A 335 -14.23 -13.16 18.37
C ALA A 335 -13.38 -13.04 19.64
N ALA A 336 -14.02 -12.89 20.81
CA ALA A 336 -13.34 -12.85 22.10
C ALA A 336 -12.65 -14.18 22.43
N LYS A 337 -13.31 -15.32 22.16
CA LYS A 337 -12.76 -16.66 22.38
C LYS A 337 -11.57 -16.97 21.46
N ALA A 338 -11.63 -16.51 20.21
CA ALA A 338 -10.51 -16.62 19.27
C ALA A 338 -9.30 -15.76 19.68
N ALA A 339 -9.54 -14.54 20.20
CA ALA A 339 -8.48 -13.67 20.70
C ALA A 339 -7.81 -14.23 21.96
N ALA A 340 -8.58 -14.86 22.86
CA ALA A 340 -8.04 -15.53 24.04
C ALA A 340 -7.18 -16.75 23.68
N ALA A 341 -7.63 -17.58 22.72
CA ALA A 341 -6.86 -18.72 22.24
C ALA A 341 -5.54 -18.30 21.57
N ALA A 342 -5.54 -17.21 20.80
CA ALA A 342 -4.32 -16.67 20.18
C ALA A 342 -3.31 -16.14 21.22
N LYS A 343 -3.79 -15.51 22.31
CA LYS A 343 -2.93 -15.08 23.43
C LYS A 343 -2.34 -16.27 24.19
N ALA A 344 -3.13 -17.32 24.45
CA ALA A 344 -2.65 -18.53 25.11
C ALA A 344 -1.58 -19.26 24.28
N ALA A 345 -1.76 -19.35 22.95
CA ALA A 345 -0.78 -19.93 22.05
C ALA A 345 0.54 -19.14 21.99
N LYS A 346 0.46 -17.80 22.04
CA LYS A 346 1.65 -16.93 22.12
C LYS A 346 2.40 -17.10 23.44
N ALA A 347 1.69 -17.17 24.56
CA ALA A 347 2.29 -17.38 25.88
C ALA A 347 2.97 -18.76 26.00
N ALA A 348 2.32 -19.81 25.48
CA ALA A 348 2.91 -21.15 25.43
C ALA A 348 4.16 -21.22 24.55
N LYS A 349 4.19 -20.49 23.42
CA LYS A 349 5.36 -20.41 22.55
C LYS A 349 6.52 -19.65 23.19
N ALA A 350 6.24 -18.55 23.91
CA ALA A 350 7.24 -17.79 24.65
C ALA A 350 7.82 -18.59 25.83
N ALA A 351 7.00 -19.35 26.56
CA ALA A 351 7.46 -20.22 27.64
C ALA A 351 8.32 -21.39 27.14
N ARG A 352 8.06 -21.90 25.94
CA ARG A 352 8.86 -22.96 25.31
C ARG A 352 10.21 -22.43 24.82
N GLN A 353 10.22 -21.22 24.25
CA GLN A 353 11.45 -20.55 23.83
C GLN A 353 12.36 -20.14 25.00
N ALA A 354 11.80 -19.87 26.19
CA ALA A 354 12.59 -19.57 27.38
C ALA A 354 13.27 -20.81 28.01
N LYS A 355 12.71 -22.01 27.82
CA LYS A 355 13.29 -23.27 28.32
C LYS A 355 14.38 -23.88 27.42
N ASP A 356 14.45 -23.46 26.16
CA ASP A 356 15.46 -23.93 25.20
C ASP A 356 16.74 -23.06 25.23
N THR A 357 16.83 -22.10 26.17
CA THR A 357 17.95 -21.15 26.33
C THR A 357 18.65 -21.22 27.69
N GLU A 358 18.41 -22.28 28.48
CA GLU A 358 19.18 -22.62 29.69
C GLU A 358 20.13 -23.81 29.45
#